data_AF-A0A7L2TZW9-F1
#
_entry.id   AF-A0A7L2TZW9-F1
#
_cell.length_a   1.000
_cell.length_b   1.000
_cell.length_c   1.000
_cell.angle_alpha   90.00
_cell.angle_beta   90.00
_cell.angle_gamma   90.00
#
_symmetry.space_group_name_H-M   'P 1'
#
loop_
_entity.id
_entity.type
_entity.pdbx_description
1 polymer ?
#
loop_
_entity_poly.entity_id
_entity_poly.type
_entity_poly.pdbx_seq_one_letter_code
_entity_poly.pdbx_strand_id
1 'polypeptide(L)' 'PMSPLLFNLAMDPLLCKLEECGKGYHQGTNSITAMAFADDLVLLSDSWENMKQNIKILEAFCDLTGLKTQGEK' A
#
# COMPACT_ATOMS: atom_id res chain seq x y z
N PRO A 1 9.73 -4.23 22.51
CA PRO A 1 9.58 -2.76 22.49
C PRO A 1 9.99 -2.05 21.18
N MET A 2 10.64 -2.71 20.21
CA MET A 2 10.99 -2.10 18.90
C MET A 2 10.09 -2.53 17.71
N SER A 3 9.23 -3.53 17.89
CA SER A 3 8.42 -4.11 16.81
C SER A 3 7.55 -3.10 16.03
N PRO A 4 6.87 -2.12 16.66
CA PRO A 4 6.00 -1.18 15.93
C PRO A 4 6.78 -0.23 15.03
N LEU A 5 7.95 0.24 15.50
CA LEU A 5 8.78 1.18 14.74
C LEU A 5 9.42 0.49 13.53
N LEU A 6 9.89 -0.76 13.71
CA LEU A 6 10.48 -1.56 12.64
C LEU A 6 9.44 -1.95 11.58
N PHE A 7 8.19 -2.15 12.00
CA PHE A 7 7.07 -2.38 11.09
C PHE A 7 6.76 -1.13 10.27
N ASN A 8 6.65 0.04 10.90
CA ASN A 8 6.45 1.32 10.20
C ASN A 8 7.57 1.58 9.18
N LEU A 9 8.82 1.32 9.54
CA LEU A 9 9.97 1.50 8.65
C LEU A 9 9.95 0.54 7.46
N ALA A 10 9.39 -0.66 7.62
CA ALA A 10 9.19 -1.61 6.53
C ALA A 10 8.02 -1.23 5.61
N MET A 11 7.04 -0.46 6.11
CA MET A 11 5.89 0.04 5.34
C MET A 11 6.22 1.28 4.51
N ASP A 12 7.17 2.11 4.93
CA ASP A 12 7.61 3.29 4.15
C ASP A 12 7.95 2.99 2.68
N PRO A 13 8.79 1.99 2.34
CA PRO A 13 9.11 1.70 0.94
C PRO A 13 7.91 1.16 0.15
N LEU A 14 6.94 0.52 0.81
CA LEU A 14 5.68 0.12 0.19
C LEU A 14 4.83 1.34 -0.17
N LEU A 15 4.73 2.30 0.74
CA LEU A 15 3.99 3.55 0.53
C LEU A 15 4.61 4.36 -0.61
N CYS A 16 5.94 4.54 -0.61
CA CYS A 16 6.64 5.18 -1.72
C CYS A 16 6.38 4.48 -3.05
N LYS A 17 6.39 3.13 -3.09
CA LYS A 17 6.09 2.38 -4.31
C LYS A 17 4.64 2.53 -4.77
N LEU A 18 3.70 2.61 -3.84
CA LEU A 18 2.29 2.85 -4.13
C LEU A 18 2.05 4.30 -4.59
N GLU A 19 2.77 5.29 -4.07
CA GLU A 19 2.71 6.68 -4.57
C GLU A 19 3.38 6.84 -5.95
N GLU A 20 4.53 6.18 -6.19
CA GLU A 20 5.25 6.27 -7.47
C GLU A 20 4.56 5.51 -8.61
N CYS A 21 4.04 4.31 -8.33
CA CYS A 21 3.56 3.38 -9.37
C CYS A 21 2.04 3.13 -9.30
N GLY A 22 1.39 3.45 -8.19
CA GLY A 22 -0.03 3.19 -7.99
C GLY A 22 -0.90 4.19 -8.76
N LYS A 23 -2.07 3.71 -9.20
CA LYS A 23 -3.12 4.57 -9.78
C LYS A 23 -4.18 4.78 -8.71
N GLY A 24 -4.01 5.86 -7.97
CA GLY A 24 -4.84 6.18 -6.81
C GLY A 24 -6.06 6.99 -7.15
N TYR A 25 -6.85 7.28 -6.13
CA TYR A 25 -7.96 8.21 -6.21
C TYR A 25 -7.44 9.63 -6.51
N HIS A 26 -7.83 10.19 -7.65
CA HIS A 26 -7.43 11.54 -8.06
C HIS A 26 -8.42 12.57 -7.51
N GLN A 27 -8.02 13.30 -6.47
CA GLN A 27 -8.74 14.49 -6.02
C GLN A 27 -7.94 15.74 -6.41
N GLY A 28 -8.19 16.25 -7.63
CA GLY A 28 -7.49 17.42 -8.17
C GLY A 28 -6.07 17.09 -8.65
N THR A 29 -5.05 17.79 -8.14
CA THR A 29 -3.62 17.55 -8.47
C THR A 29 -2.96 16.46 -7.64
N ASN A 30 -3.62 15.98 -6.59
CA ASN A 30 -3.06 15.01 -5.66
C ASN A 30 -3.74 13.64 -5.89
N SER A 31 -2.92 12.61 -6.11
CA SER A 31 -3.38 11.23 -6.20
C SER A 31 -3.08 10.51 -4.89
N ILE A 32 -4.13 10.03 -4.21
CA ILE A 32 -3.97 9.23 -2.99
C ILE A 32 -4.17 7.77 -3.35
N THR A 33 -3.10 6.98 -3.29
CA THR A 33 -3.06 5.55 -3.65
C THR A 33 -3.20 4.64 -2.44
N ALA A 34 -2.62 5.03 -1.31
CA ALA A 34 -2.59 4.23 -0.10
C ALA A 34 -2.51 5.11 1.14
N MET A 35 -3.12 4.65 2.23
CA MET A 35 -2.98 5.21 3.56
C MET A 35 -2.51 4.08 4.48
N ALA A 36 -1.40 4.28 5.19
CA ALA A 36 -0.97 3.38 6.24
C ALA A 36 -1.07 4.06 7.59
N PHE A 37 -1.58 3.35 8.58
CA PHE A 37 -1.54 3.73 9.96
C PHE A 37 -1.05 2.54 10.78
N ALA A 38 0.21 2.60 11.21
CA ALA A 38 0.87 1.49 11.89
C ALA A 38 0.82 0.19 11.06
N ASP A 39 0.10 -0.81 11.53
CA ASP A 39 -0.11 -2.10 10.87
C ASP A 39 -1.30 -2.14 9.89
N ASP A 40 -2.16 -1.11 9.91
CA ASP A 40 -3.31 -1.02 9.02
C ASP A 40 -2.95 -0.33 7.70
N LEU A 41 -3.23 -0.99 6.57
CA LEU A 41 -3.07 -0.43 5.23
C LEU A 41 -4.42 -0.36 4.51
N VAL A 42 -4.77 0.83 4.04
CA VAL A 42 -5.97 1.09 3.23
C VAL A 42 -5.54 1.50 1.83
N LEU A 43 -5.98 0.74 0.82
CA LEU A 43 -5.77 1.08 -0.58
C LEU A 43 -6.98 1.82 -1.14
N LEU A 44 -6.72 2.89 -1.89
CA LEU A 44 -7.74 3.71 -2.54
C LEU A 44 -7.52 3.70 -4.05
N SER A 45 -8.60 3.60 -4.81
CA SER A 45 -8.55 3.55 -6.27
C SER A 45 -9.86 4.05 -6.88
N ASP A 46 -9.74 4.78 -7.99
CA ASP A 46 -10.88 5.26 -8.79
C ASP A 46 -11.60 4.16 -9.57
N SER A 47 -11.00 2.98 -9.73
CA SER A 47 -11.53 1.91 -10.56
C SER A 47 -11.09 0.53 -10.07
N TRP A 48 -11.93 -0.48 -10.32
CA TRP A 48 -11.61 -1.87 -9.98
C TRP A 48 -10.34 -2.37 -10.67
N GLU A 49 -10.11 -1.93 -11.91
CA GLU A 49 -8.92 -2.31 -12.69
C GLU A 49 -7.63 -1.72 -12.08
N ASN A 50 -7.69 -0.47 -11.63
CA ASN A 50 -6.60 0.20 -10.91
C ASN A 50 -6.40 -0.42 -9.51
N MET A 51 -7.48 -0.82 -8.83
CA MET A 51 -7.40 -1.52 -7.54
C MET A 51 -6.63 -2.84 -7.69
N LYS A 52 -6.91 -3.59 -8.77
CA LYS A 52 -6.20 -4.82 -9.09
C LYS A 52 -4.72 -4.60 -9.41
N GLN A 53 -4.37 -3.47 -10.01
CA GLN A 53 -2.96 -3.08 -10.19
C GLN A 53 -2.29 -2.75 -8.85
N ASN A 54 -2.95 -1.98 -7.98
CA ASN A 54 -2.42 -1.63 -6.67
C ASN A 54 -2.23 -2.88 -5.78
N ILE A 55 -3.18 -3.84 -5.84
CA ILE A 55 -3.05 -5.13 -5.15
C ILE A 55 -1.85 -5.92 -5.68
N LYS A 56 -1.61 -5.97 -7.00
CA LYS A 56 -0.43 -6.66 -7.55
C LYS A 56 0.89 -6.05 -7.07
N ILE A 57 0.96 -4.72 -6.93
CA ILE A 57 2.13 -4.03 -6.40
C ILE A 57 2.33 -4.42 -4.93
N LEU A 58 1.24 -4.45 -4.15
CA LEU A 58 1.25 -4.89 -2.77
C LEU A 58 1.69 -6.35 -2.62
N GLU A 59 1.15 -7.26 -3.43
CA GLU A 59 1.54 -8.68 -3.45
C GLU A 59 3.02 -8.86 -3.78
N ALA A 60 3.51 -8.17 -4.82
CA ALA A 60 4.93 -8.22 -5.19
C ALA A 60 5.84 -7.71 -4.06
N PHE A 61 5.42 -6.67 -3.34
CA PHE A 61 6.15 -6.16 -2.19
C PHE A 61 6.12 -7.14 -1.00
N CYS A 62 4.97 -7.76 -0.75
CA CYS A 62 4.81 -8.80 0.26
C CYS A 62 5.71 -10.00 0.00
N ASP A 63 5.80 -10.46 -1.25
CA ASP A 63 6.72 -11.55 -1.65
C ASP A 63 8.19 -11.18 -1.42
N LEU A 64 8.58 -9.92 -1.64
CA LEU A 64 9.95 -9.45 -1.44
C LEU A 64 10.33 -9.28 0.04
N THR A 65 9.36 -8.90 0.88
CA THR A 65 9.58 -8.61 2.30
C THR A 65 9.25 -9.79 3.22
N GLY A 66 8.60 -10.83 2.69
CA GLY A 66 8.08 -11.95 3.46
C GLY A 66 6.83 -11.60 4.30
N LEU A 67 6.25 -10.42 4.08
CA LEU A 67 5.03 -9.98 4.73
C LEU A 67 3.81 -10.63 4.07
N LYS A 68 2.77 -10.91 4.84
CA LYS A 68 1.50 -11.44 4.33
C LYS A 68 0.39 -10.45 4.61
N THR A 69 -0.41 -10.14 3.60
CA THR A 69 -1.63 -9.37 3.76
C THR A 69 -2.71 -10.24 4.39
N GLN A 70 -3.31 -9.75 5.47
CA GLN A 70 -4.57 -10.30 6.00
C GLN A 70 -5.67 -9.32 5.63
N GLY A 71 -6.22 -9.48 4.43
CA GLY A 71 -7.42 -8.77 4.01
C GLY A 71 -8.55 -9.78 3.85
N GLU A 72 -9.58 -9.70 4.68
CA GLU A 72 -10.86 -10.30 4.34
C GLU A 72 -11.46 -9.49 3.18
N LYS A 73 -11.91 -10.20 2.15
CA LYS A 73 -12.51 -9.64 0.93
C LYS A 73 -13.80 -8.89 1.23
#